data_AF-A0A535Y0Y0-F1
#
_entry.id   AF-A0A535Y0Y0-F1
#
_cell.length_a   1.000
_cell.length_b   1.000
_cell.length_c   1.000
_cell.angle_alpha   90.00
_cell.angle_beta   90.00
_cell.angle_gamma   90.00
#
_symmetry.space_group_name_H-M   'P 1'
#
loop_
_entity.id
_entity.type
_entity.pdbx_description
1 polymer ?
#
loop_
_entity_poly.entity_id
_entity_poly.type
_entity_poly.pdbx_seq_one_letter_code
_entity_poly.pdbx_strand_id
1 'polypeptide(L)'
;MLSRSRLRRLSTVLGGGAALFGVAPLIHPRLFGRLFGIAAVDNGTVATAIRSVGVRDLVIGLGLLRAARTGDDRDLHRWLVARAACDAGDLVAVALAVRSGERDRRFLALGALAAGAAAFGAALARAAR
;
A
#
# COMPACT_ATOMS: atom_id res chain seq x y z
N MET A 1 12.44 20.82 -6.72
CA MET A 1 11.92 19.81 -7.68
C MET A 1 12.77 18.54 -7.58
N LEU A 2 12.16 17.36 -7.55
CA LEU A 2 12.88 16.08 -7.65
C LEU A 2 13.44 15.93 -9.07
N SER A 3 14.68 15.45 -9.23
CA SER A 3 15.16 15.08 -10.56
C SER A 3 14.38 13.87 -11.08
N ARG A 4 14.18 13.78 -12.41
CA ARG A 4 13.46 12.65 -13.02
C ARG A 4 14.08 11.30 -12.67
N SER A 5 15.41 11.23 -12.59
CA SER A 5 16.13 10.03 -12.16
C SER A 5 15.82 9.63 -10.72
N ARG A 6 15.74 10.60 -9.79
CA ARG A 6 15.36 10.36 -8.40
C ARG A 6 13.90 9.94 -8.29
N LEU A 7 12.98 10.63 -8.97
CA LEU A 7 11.57 10.27 -8.99
C LEU A 7 11.38 8.81 -9.41
N ARG A 8 11.99 8.40 -10.52
CA ARG A 8 11.91 7.02 -11.01
C ARG A 8 12.50 6.01 -10.04
N ARG A 9 13.65 6.31 -9.44
CA ARG A 9 14.28 5.41 -8.45
C ARG A 9 13.39 5.25 -7.22
N LEU A 10 12.84 6.34 -6.69
CA LEU A 10 11.92 6.32 -5.55
C LEU A 10 10.63 5.56 -5.91
N SER A 11 10.04 5.80 -7.08
CA SER A 11 8.86 5.07 -7.53
C SER A 11 9.14 3.59 -7.79
N THR A 12 10.35 3.23 -8.23
CA THR A 12 10.77 1.84 -8.39
C THR A 12 10.88 1.14 -7.03
N VAL A 13 11.48 1.80 -6.04
CA VAL A 13 11.55 1.28 -4.67
C VAL A 13 10.14 1.15 -4.07
N LEU A 14 9.29 2.15 -4.26
CA LEU A 14 7.90 2.11 -3.80
C LEU A 14 7.11 0.99 -4.47
N GLY A 15 7.25 0.83 -5.80
CA GLY A 15 6.58 -0.21 -6.57
C GLY A 15 7.05 -1.61 -6.17
N GLY A 16 8.36 -1.81 -6.00
CA GLY A 16 8.92 -3.06 -5.49
C GLY A 16 8.45 -3.38 -4.08
N GLY A 17 8.47 -2.39 -3.19
CA GLY A 17 7.95 -2.51 -1.83
C GLY A 17 6.46 -2.88 -1.81
N ALA A 18 5.64 -2.22 -2.63
CA ALA A 18 4.22 -2.52 -2.77
C ALA A 18 3.97 -3.95 -3.27
N ALA A 19 4.73 -4.38 -4.28
CA ALA A 19 4.61 -5.72 -4.84
C ALA A 19 4.93 -6.78 -3.77
N LEU A 20 6.03 -6.61 -3.03
CA LEU A 20 6.41 -7.52 -1.95
C LEU A 20 5.39 -7.49 -0.80
N PHE A 21 4.93 -6.30 -0.42
CA PHE A 21 3.91 -6.12 0.61
C PHE A 21 2.58 -6.74 0.21
N GLY A 22 2.26 -6.82 -1.09
CA GLY A 22 1.06 -7.49 -1.60
C GLY A 22 1.19 -9.02 -1.70
N VAL A 23 2.37 -9.54 -2.02
CA VAL A 23 2.63 -11.00 -2.08
C VAL A 23 2.49 -11.67 -0.71
N ALA A 24 2.99 -11.04 0.35
CA ALA A 24 2.94 -11.58 1.70
C ALA A 24 1.51 -11.92 2.20
N PRO A 25 0.53 -11.00 2.20
CA PRO A 25 -0.86 -11.27 2.57
C PRO A 25 -1.60 -12.16 1.56
N LEU A 26 -1.18 -12.19 0.29
CA LEU A 26 -1.77 -13.08 -0.70
C LEU A 26 -1.48 -14.57 -0.39
N ILE A 27 -0.21 -14.88 -0.10
CA ILE A 27 0.23 -16.26 0.17
C ILE A 27 -0.06 -16.65 1.63
N HIS A 28 0.25 -15.77 2.58
CA HIS A 28 0.18 -16.04 4.02
C HIS A 28 -0.70 -15.03 4.78
N PRO A 29 -2.02 -14.93 4.48
CA PRO A 29 -2.88 -13.89 5.07
C PRO A 29 -3.01 -14.00 6.59
N ARG A 30 -3.01 -15.22 7.15
CA ARG A 30 -3.13 -15.41 8.60
C ARG A 30 -1.89 -14.90 9.33
N LEU A 31 -0.70 -15.25 8.82
CA LEU A 31 0.56 -14.77 9.39
C LEU A 31 0.67 -13.25 9.28
N PHE A 32 0.32 -12.70 8.11
CA PHE A 32 0.28 -11.27 7.88
C PHE A 32 -0.66 -10.57 8.87
N GLY A 33 -1.89 -11.08 9.03
CA GLY A 33 -2.83 -10.52 9.98
C GLY A 33 -2.33 -10.57 11.42
N ARG A 34 -1.70 -11.66 11.86
CA ARG A 34 -1.09 -11.76 13.21
C ARG A 34 0.07 -10.78 13.40
N LEU A 35 0.88 -10.58 12.37
CA LEU A 35 2.00 -9.62 12.40
C LEU A 35 1.48 -8.19 12.63
N PHE A 36 0.38 -7.83 11.99
CA PHE A 36 -0.23 -6.51 12.07
C PHE A 36 -1.38 -6.39 13.06
N GLY A 37 -1.58 -7.38 13.95
CA GLY A 37 -2.60 -7.29 15.00
C GLY A 37 -4.04 -7.27 14.49
N ILE A 38 -4.31 -7.80 13.30
CA ILE A 38 -5.67 -7.94 12.77
C ILE A 38 -6.40 -8.99 13.61
N ALA A 39 -7.58 -8.66 14.11
CA ALA A 39 -8.43 -9.57 14.87
C ALA A 39 -9.06 -10.65 13.95
N ALA A 40 -9.46 -11.79 14.55
CA ALA A 40 -10.20 -12.86 13.87
C ALA A 40 -9.53 -13.41 12.58
N VAL A 41 -8.20 -13.39 12.49
CA VAL A 41 -7.43 -13.84 11.32
C VAL A 41 -7.63 -15.31 10.94
N ASP A 42 -8.06 -16.14 11.88
CA ASP A 42 -8.37 -17.54 11.60
C ASP A 42 -9.74 -17.70 10.89
N ASN A 43 -10.58 -16.66 10.87
CA ASN A 43 -11.81 -16.60 10.09
C ASN A 43 -11.49 -16.53 8.58
N GLY A 44 -12.07 -17.45 7.79
CA GLY A 44 -11.85 -17.53 6.35
C GLY A 44 -12.25 -16.26 5.57
N THR A 45 -13.28 -15.55 6.02
CA THR A 45 -13.74 -14.29 5.40
C THR A 45 -12.72 -13.17 5.62
N VAL A 46 -12.16 -13.06 6.83
CA VAL A 46 -11.09 -12.09 7.13
C VAL A 46 -9.84 -12.42 6.32
N ALA A 47 -9.45 -13.69 6.27
CA ALA A 47 -8.31 -14.12 5.46
C ALA A 47 -8.51 -13.83 3.96
N THR A 48 -9.74 -13.91 3.46
CA THR A 48 -10.09 -13.57 2.07
C THR A 48 -9.97 -12.06 1.82
N ALA A 49 -10.45 -11.23 2.74
CA ALA A 49 -10.28 -9.78 2.66
C ALA A 49 -8.79 -9.37 2.64
N ILE A 50 -7.96 -9.98 3.50
CA ILE A 50 -6.51 -9.74 3.53
C ILE A 50 -5.86 -10.11 2.18
N ARG A 51 -6.24 -11.24 1.58
CA ARG A 51 -5.74 -11.61 0.24
C ARG A 51 -6.13 -10.61 -0.83
N SER A 52 -7.36 -10.10 -0.80
CA SER A 52 -7.85 -9.09 -1.76
C SER A 52 -7.00 -7.82 -1.71
N VAL A 53 -6.70 -7.33 -0.50
CA VAL A 53 -5.76 -6.21 -0.29
C VAL A 53 -4.39 -6.55 -0.85
N GLY A 54 -3.90 -7.78 -0.62
CA GLY A 54 -2.64 -8.26 -1.18
C GLY A 54 -2.57 -8.23 -2.71
N VAL A 55 -3.63 -8.70 -3.40
CA VAL A 55 -3.71 -8.65 -4.87
C VAL A 55 -3.65 -7.21 -5.37
N ARG A 56 -4.40 -6.30 -4.72
CA ARG A 56 -4.41 -4.87 -5.07
C ARG A 56 -3.02 -4.26 -4.97
N ASP A 57 -2.32 -4.48 -3.87
CA ASP A 57 -0.99 -3.93 -3.63
C ASP A 57 0.06 -4.51 -4.60
N LEU A 58 -0.07 -5.80 -4.93
CA LEU A 58 0.74 -6.45 -5.94
C LEU A 58 0.55 -5.80 -7.31
N VAL A 59 -0.70 -5.66 -7.77
CA VAL A 59 -1.02 -5.08 -9.08
C VAL A 59 -0.55 -3.63 -9.17
N ILE A 60 -0.79 -2.83 -8.13
CA ILE A 60 -0.32 -1.44 -8.07
C ILE A 60 1.22 -1.38 -8.10
N GLY A 61 1.89 -2.26 -7.36
CA GLY A 61 3.36 -2.34 -7.36
C GLY A 61 3.94 -2.67 -8.73
N LEU A 62 3.37 -3.66 -9.42
CA LEU A 62 3.78 -4.03 -10.78
C LEU A 62 3.50 -2.89 -11.78
N GLY A 63 2.37 -2.20 -11.64
CA GLY A 63 2.04 -1.03 -12.44
C GLY A 63 3.07 0.10 -12.28
N LEU A 64 3.44 0.42 -11.04
CA LEU A 64 4.49 1.40 -10.73
C LEU A 64 5.85 1.00 -11.30
N LEU A 65 6.25 -0.26 -11.15
CA LEU A 65 7.50 -0.78 -11.70
C LEU A 65 7.53 -0.69 -13.22
N ARG A 66 6.44 -1.03 -13.89
CA ARG A 66 6.31 -0.90 -15.34
C ARG A 66 6.44 0.57 -15.76
N ALA A 67 5.65 1.46 -15.17
CA ALA A 67 5.64 2.88 -15.53
C ALA A 67 7.00 3.56 -15.28
N ALA A 68 7.67 3.22 -14.17
CA ALA A 68 9.00 3.76 -13.87
C ALA A 68 10.06 3.32 -14.90
N ARG A 69 9.96 2.09 -15.41
CA ARG A 69 10.85 1.53 -16.44
C ARG A 69 10.60 2.13 -17.82
N THR A 70 9.34 2.34 -18.21
CA THR A 70 8.99 2.71 -19.59
C THR A 70 9.37 4.14 -19.97
N GLY A 71 9.46 5.08 -19.03
CA GLY A 71 9.64 6.48 -19.44
C GLY A 71 8.41 7.36 -19.24
N ASP A 72 7.23 6.77 -19.06
CA ASP A 72 5.98 7.52 -19.14
C ASP A 72 5.60 8.13 -17.79
N ASP A 73 5.89 9.43 -17.64
CA ASP A 73 5.59 10.17 -16.42
C ASP A 73 4.07 10.31 -16.17
N ARG A 74 3.21 10.27 -17.22
CA ARG A 74 1.74 10.32 -17.04
C ARG A 74 1.20 9.00 -16.52
N ASP A 75 1.69 7.89 -17.07
CA ASP A 75 1.37 6.54 -16.58
C ASP A 75 1.87 6.38 -15.14
N LEU A 76 3.09 6.84 -14.85
CA LEU A 76 3.64 6.85 -13.50
C LEU A 76 2.79 7.68 -12.54
N HIS A 77 2.34 8.86 -12.95
CA HIS A 77 1.43 9.70 -12.18
C HIS A 77 0.13 8.96 -11.83
N ARG A 78 -0.50 8.29 -12.80
CA ARG A 78 -1.75 7.53 -12.58
C ARG A 78 -1.57 6.42 -11.55
N TRP A 79 -0.50 5.63 -11.63
CA TRP A 79 -0.22 4.58 -10.65
C TRP A 79 0.12 5.13 -9.27
N LEU A 80 0.83 6.25 -9.18
CA LEU A 80 1.11 6.91 -7.90
C LEU A 80 -0.17 7.46 -7.24
N VAL A 81 -1.08 8.03 -8.03
CA VAL A 81 -2.40 8.47 -7.53
C VAL A 81 -3.22 7.27 -7.05
N ALA A 82 -3.30 6.19 -7.84
CA ALA A 82 -4.01 4.98 -7.45
C ALA A 82 -3.47 4.40 -6.14
N ARG A 83 -2.14 4.36 -5.99
CA ARG A 83 -1.49 3.90 -4.76
C ARG A 83 -1.85 4.78 -3.57
N ALA A 84 -1.68 6.09 -3.70
CA ALA A 84 -1.97 7.02 -2.62
C ALA A 84 -3.44 6.97 -2.18
N ALA A 85 -4.37 6.79 -3.13
CA ALA A 85 -5.78 6.62 -2.83
C ALA A 85 -6.07 5.32 -2.06
N CYS A 86 -5.42 4.21 -2.43
CA CYS A 86 -5.56 2.94 -1.70
C CYS A 86 -5.02 3.03 -0.27
N ASP A 87 -3.80 3.56 -0.10
CA ASP A 87 -3.20 3.72 1.24
C ASP A 87 -4.03 4.68 2.12
N ALA A 88 -4.62 5.74 1.54
CA ALA A 88 -5.53 6.62 2.26
C ALA A 88 -6.83 5.90 2.66
N GLY A 89 -7.36 5.04 1.79
CA GLY A 89 -8.50 4.17 2.11
C GLY A 89 -8.20 3.21 3.26
N ASP A 90 -7.00 2.62 3.28
CA ASP A 90 -6.57 1.73 4.36
C ASP A 90 -6.42 2.48 5.69
N LEU A 91 -5.86 3.69 5.67
CA LEU A 91 -5.82 4.57 6.84
C LEU A 91 -7.24 4.83 7.38
N VAL A 92 -8.19 5.16 6.50
CA VAL A 92 -9.59 5.38 6.90
C VAL A 92 -10.18 4.11 7.50
N ALA A 93 -9.94 2.94 6.90
CA ALA A 93 -10.41 1.66 7.42
C ALA A 93 -9.86 1.37 8.83
N VAL A 94 -8.56 1.60 9.05
CA VAL A 94 -7.95 1.47 10.39
C VAL A 94 -8.57 2.48 11.37
N ALA A 95 -8.73 3.74 10.97
CA ALA A 95 -9.33 4.76 11.83
C ALA A 95 -10.77 4.42 12.24
N LEU A 96 -11.57 3.83 11.34
CA LEU A 96 -12.93 3.36 11.63
C LEU A 96 -12.94 2.19 12.62
N ALA A 97 -12.00 1.24 12.47
CA ALA A 97 -11.84 0.14 13.42
C ALA A 97 -11.40 0.63 14.81
N VAL A 98 -10.47 1.59 14.88
CA VAL A 98 -10.04 2.22 16.13
C VAL A 98 -11.18 2.97 16.82
N ARG A 99 -11.99 3.70 16.04
CA ARG A 99 -13.20 4.36 16.53
C ARG A 99 -14.21 3.34 17.09
N SER A 100 -14.23 2.13 16.54
CA SER A 100 -15.08 1.01 17.00
C SER A 100 -14.50 0.22 18.17
N GLY A 101 -13.33 0.61 18.68
CA GLY A 101 -12.73 0.04 19.90
C GLY A 101 -11.47 -0.79 19.69
N GLU A 102 -10.98 -0.95 18.46
CA GLU A 102 -9.72 -1.65 18.20
C GLU A 102 -8.52 -0.83 18.73
N ARG A 103 -7.60 -1.50 19.44
CA ARG A 103 -6.47 -0.84 20.14
C ARG A 103 -5.15 -1.59 20.04
N ASP A 104 -5.07 -2.70 19.29
CA ASP A 104 -3.81 -3.42 19.11
C ASP A 104 -2.72 -2.48 18.55
N ARG A 105 -1.57 -2.44 19.22
CA ARG A 105 -0.48 -1.51 18.87
C ARG A 105 0.09 -1.76 17.47
N ARG A 106 0.12 -3.01 17.01
CA ARG A 106 0.60 -3.39 15.68
C ARG A 106 -0.41 -2.97 14.62
N PHE A 107 -1.70 -3.07 14.94
CA PHE A 107 -2.77 -2.57 14.07
C PHE A 107 -2.74 -1.05 13.95
N LEU A 108 -2.50 -0.32 15.04
CA LEU A 108 -2.28 1.12 15.00
C LEU A 108 -1.04 1.49 14.17
N ALA A 109 0.04 0.72 14.30
CA ALA A 109 1.24 0.91 13.49
C ALA A 109 0.99 0.66 12.00
N LEU A 110 0.12 -0.29 11.65
CA LEU A 110 -0.33 -0.50 10.26
C LEU A 110 -1.06 0.75 9.73
N GLY A 111 -1.93 1.36 10.53
CA GLY A 111 -2.59 2.63 10.17
C GLY A 111 -1.58 3.76 9.96
N ALA A 112 -0.60 3.91 10.84
CA ALA A 112 0.47 4.90 10.67
C ALA A 112 1.31 4.66 9.41
N LEU A 113 1.61 3.38 9.10
CA LEU A 113 2.29 2.98 7.87
C LEU A 113 1.46 3.38 6.64
N ALA A 114 0.15 3.10 6.64
CA ALA A 114 -0.76 3.50 5.57
C ALA A 114 -0.80 5.02 5.38
N ALA A 115 -0.85 5.79 6.47
CA ALA A 115 -0.78 7.25 6.42
C ALA A 115 0.52 7.76 5.77
N GLY A 116 1.66 7.21 6.20
CA GLY A 116 2.97 7.56 5.63
C GLY A 116 3.08 7.19 4.15
N ALA A 117 2.59 6.01 3.77
CA ALA A 117 2.57 5.55 2.38
C ALA A 117 1.69 6.43 1.50
N ALA A 118 0.49 6.80 1.98
CA ALA A 118 -0.42 7.70 1.28
C ALA A 118 0.23 9.08 1.04
N ALA A 119 0.82 9.66 2.08
CA ALA A 119 1.50 10.95 1.98
C ALA A 119 2.69 10.90 1.00
N PHE A 120 3.51 9.85 1.09
CA PHE A 120 4.66 9.66 0.20
C PHE A 120 4.24 9.45 -1.25
N GLY A 121 3.26 8.58 -1.51
CA GLY A 121 2.70 8.35 -2.84
C GLY A 121 2.11 9.62 -3.44
N ALA A 122 1.37 10.41 -2.65
CA ALA A 122 0.81 11.68 -3.10
C ALA A 122 1.89 12.74 -3.38
N ALA A 123 3.00 12.75 -2.64
CA ALA A 123 4.12 13.63 -2.89
C ALA A 123 4.83 13.28 -4.21
N LEU A 124 5.08 11.99 -4.46
CA LEU A 124 5.63 11.52 -5.74
C LEU A 124 4.67 11.78 -6.89
N ALA A 125 3.37 11.57 -6.70
CA ALA A 125 2.35 11.85 -7.71
C ALA A 125 2.39 13.31 -8.15
N ARG A 126 2.47 14.25 -7.19
CA ARG A 126 2.60 15.69 -7.49
C ARG A 126 3.88 16.01 -8.26
N ALA A 127 4.98 15.30 -7.99
CA ALA A 127 6.25 15.47 -8.71
C ALA A 127 6.27 14.84 -10.11
N ALA A 128 5.32 13.96 -10.43
CA ALA A 128 5.17 13.30 -11.73
C ALA A 128 4.16 13.98 -12.67
N ARG A 129 3.50 15.05 -12.23
CA ARG A 129 2.63 15.89 -13.08
C ARG A 129 3.44 16.73 -14.05
#